data_AF-A0A423TMK5-F1
#
_entry.id   AF-A0A423TMK5-F1
#
_cell.length_a   1.000
_cell.length_b   1.000
_cell.length_c   1.000
_cell.angle_alpha   90.00
_cell.angle_beta   90.00
_cell.angle_gamma   90.00
#
_symmetry.space_group_name_H-M   'P 1'
#
loop_
_entity.id
_entity.type
_entity.pdbx_description
1 polymer ?
#
loop_
_entity_poly.entity_id
_entity_poly.type
_entity_poly.pdbx_seq_one_letter_code
_entity_poly.pdbx_strand_id
1 'polypeptide(L)'
;MATEVRIAAYLGAIRCAEEEHLEKIVSRISEEKNTQVRGFVLSHLLNIQESSSPDREHLRYLLTNFVIPRNFEGDIRKHSRNIEMSYFSPSFGIGAGVESNVIYTPESFLPRSVDMSLRTTIEDLNINLGEAGIRLEGLDPIIKELVGPEGYLRKASFDRILKDVVAFAEEKGHHIAEHLKESLREKRAISTSTISRFFKKLYGERKEGEVRADIFARIFGHEVTYATIAEDLKELDADRIIESLFSYFDAVVPNIHNLDIDSARTGQIFLDYSLPTIQGTPLKLKLEGTAIVGIKLAGDLNIIELFTNPANVEKSLKLIPSASIAVNGFVGYDCHIAKAGTELKSTVATANGATINIKKNSNNVFEFELEIPEKMELFSVKAETNLIKAIGKRVMKVSPPSMRDVRIHHQKCMDTLEPVFGIKMCYEMNFPDIFRSTAMPLGEPIVAKLYIEKADPSMKGYRMTTAIKNKKEIRLSNLT
;
A
#
# COMPACT_ATOMS: atom_id res chain seq x y z
N MET A 1 -14.09 -11.70 -28.83
CA MET A 1 -14.19 -11.84 -27.36
C MET A 1 -13.12 -10.97 -26.73
N ALA A 2 -13.45 -10.17 -25.71
CA ALA A 2 -12.51 -9.25 -25.07
C ALA A 2 -11.33 -10.01 -24.42
N THR A 3 -10.13 -9.45 -24.51
CA THR A 3 -8.86 -10.03 -23.99
C THR A 3 -8.99 -10.50 -22.53
N GLU A 4 -9.58 -9.66 -21.67
CA GLU A 4 -9.82 -9.92 -20.25
C GLU A 4 -10.67 -11.18 -20.02
N VAL A 5 -11.78 -11.31 -20.76
CA VAL A 5 -12.69 -12.46 -20.65
C VAL A 5 -12.00 -13.76 -21.08
N ARG A 6 -11.16 -13.71 -22.13
CA ARG A 6 -10.40 -14.87 -22.58
C ARG A 6 -9.38 -15.33 -21.53
N ILE A 7 -8.70 -14.38 -20.89
CA ILE A 7 -7.74 -14.66 -19.82
C ILE A 7 -8.48 -15.23 -18.59
N ALA A 8 -9.61 -14.65 -18.19
CA ALA A 8 -10.43 -15.16 -17.10
C ALA A 8 -10.94 -16.59 -17.38
N ALA A 9 -11.39 -16.87 -18.61
CA ALA A 9 -11.80 -18.21 -19.02
C ALA A 9 -10.64 -19.21 -18.94
N TYR A 10 -9.45 -18.81 -19.38
CA TYR A 10 -8.23 -19.62 -19.23
C TYR A 10 -7.90 -19.90 -17.75
N LEU A 11 -7.92 -18.88 -16.90
CA LEU A 11 -7.69 -19.02 -15.45
C LEU A 11 -8.72 -19.94 -14.78
N GLY A 12 -9.96 -19.97 -15.27
CA GLY A 12 -10.97 -20.93 -14.84
C GLY A 12 -10.63 -22.36 -15.30
N ALA A 13 -10.30 -22.53 -16.59
CA ALA A 13 -10.02 -23.83 -17.18
C ALA A 13 -8.77 -24.53 -16.63
N ILE A 14 -7.72 -23.77 -16.33
CA ILE A 14 -6.42 -24.33 -15.91
C ILE A 14 -6.43 -24.89 -14.49
N ARG A 15 -7.37 -24.47 -13.62
CA ARG A 15 -7.43 -24.89 -12.20
C ARG A 15 -7.52 -26.39 -11.99
N CYS A 16 -8.25 -27.08 -12.87
CA CYS A 16 -8.44 -28.53 -12.84
C CYS A 16 -8.12 -29.13 -14.21
N ALA A 17 -7.14 -28.57 -14.92
CA ALA A 17 -6.73 -29.08 -16.22
C ALA A 17 -6.09 -30.47 -16.09
N GLU A 18 -6.34 -31.27 -17.12
CA GLU A 18 -5.74 -32.59 -17.33
C GLU A 18 -4.85 -32.51 -18.58
N GLU A 19 -4.11 -33.57 -18.89
CA GLU A 19 -3.16 -33.57 -20.01
C GLU A 19 -3.80 -33.16 -21.35
N GLU A 20 -4.99 -33.70 -21.68
CA GLU A 20 -5.73 -33.34 -22.90
C GLU A 20 -6.08 -31.84 -22.95
N HIS A 21 -6.39 -31.24 -21.80
CA HIS A 21 -6.69 -29.81 -21.71
C HIS A 21 -5.41 -28.98 -21.96
N LEU A 22 -4.28 -29.40 -21.41
CA LEU A 22 -2.99 -28.74 -21.60
C LEU A 22 -2.51 -28.83 -23.05
N GLU A 23 -2.66 -29.96 -23.72
CA GLU A 23 -2.35 -30.13 -25.15
C GLU A 23 -3.12 -29.11 -26.00
N LYS A 24 -4.42 -28.96 -25.73
CA LYS A 24 -5.28 -27.99 -26.41
C LYS A 24 -4.85 -26.55 -26.12
N ILE A 25 -4.50 -26.23 -24.89
CA ILE A 25 -4.05 -24.88 -24.50
C ILE A 25 -2.72 -24.55 -25.19
N VAL A 26 -1.73 -25.43 -25.13
CA VAL A 26 -0.37 -25.20 -25.66
C VAL A 26 -0.37 -25.13 -27.20
N SER A 27 -1.14 -26.00 -27.86
CA SER A 27 -1.28 -25.94 -29.32
C SER A 27 -1.93 -24.64 -29.78
N ARG A 28 -3.03 -24.21 -29.13
CA ARG A 28 -3.75 -22.99 -29.50
C ARG A 28 -2.97 -21.71 -29.18
N ILE A 29 -2.27 -21.67 -28.06
CA ILE A 29 -1.52 -20.47 -27.67
C ILE A 29 -0.31 -20.19 -28.58
N SER A 30 0.21 -21.25 -29.22
CA SER A 30 1.32 -21.13 -30.18
C SER A 30 0.91 -20.37 -31.45
N GLU A 31 -0.37 -20.41 -31.82
CA GLU A 31 -0.94 -19.72 -32.98
C GLU A 31 -1.69 -18.43 -32.60
N GLU A 32 -1.66 -18.04 -31.33
CA GLU A 32 -2.45 -16.91 -30.83
C GLU A 32 -1.93 -15.57 -31.35
N LYS A 33 -2.81 -14.83 -32.04
CA LYS A 33 -2.49 -13.52 -32.60
C LYS A 33 -2.51 -12.39 -31.57
N ASN A 34 -3.34 -12.50 -30.53
CA ASN A 34 -3.41 -11.49 -29.48
C ASN A 34 -2.22 -11.66 -28.53
N THR A 35 -1.25 -10.75 -28.64
CA THR A 35 -0.01 -10.76 -27.84
C THR A 35 -0.28 -10.66 -26.34
N GLN A 36 -1.37 -10.02 -25.92
CA GLN A 36 -1.75 -9.91 -24.51
C GLN A 36 -2.24 -11.24 -23.94
N VAL A 37 -3.12 -11.95 -24.65
CA VAL A 37 -3.56 -13.29 -24.24
C VAL A 37 -2.36 -14.26 -24.28
N ARG A 38 -1.57 -14.20 -25.34
CA ARG A 38 -0.39 -15.05 -25.52
C ARG A 38 0.63 -14.86 -24.41
N GLY A 39 1.00 -13.62 -24.09
CA GLY A 39 1.94 -13.30 -23.02
C GLY A 39 1.45 -13.75 -21.65
N PHE A 40 0.16 -13.57 -21.37
CA PHE A 40 -0.43 -13.99 -20.11
C PHE A 40 -0.40 -15.52 -19.93
N VAL A 41 -0.89 -16.26 -20.92
CA VAL A 41 -0.96 -17.72 -20.82
C VAL A 41 0.43 -18.33 -20.73
N LEU A 42 1.38 -17.91 -21.58
CA LEU A 42 2.74 -18.44 -21.57
C LEU A 42 3.46 -18.14 -20.25
N SER A 43 3.35 -16.92 -19.72
CA SER A 43 3.94 -16.59 -18.41
C SER A 43 3.31 -17.39 -17.27
N HIS A 44 1.99 -17.57 -17.27
CA HIS A 44 1.33 -18.38 -16.24
C HIS A 44 1.76 -19.86 -16.30
N LEU A 45 1.86 -20.46 -17.48
CA LEU A 45 2.32 -21.85 -17.63
C LEU A 45 3.77 -22.03 -17.17
N LEU A 46 4.66 -21.08 -17.49
CA LEU A 46 6.04 -21.09 -17.02
C LEU A 46 6.12 -20.94 -15.50
N ASN A 47 5.34 -20.02 -14.93
CA ASN A 47 5.28 -19.85 -13.48
C ASN A 47 4.77 -21.12 -12.77
N ILE A 48 3.81 -21.85 -13.34
CA ILE A 48 3.39 -23.15 -12.79
C ILE A 48 4.53 -24.18 -12.86
N GLN A 49 5.29 -24.21 -13.96
CA GLN A 49 6.46 -25.09 -14.09
C GLN A 49 7.56 -24.77 -13.05
N GLU A 50 7.73 -23.50 -12.71
CA GLU A 50 8.79 -23.00 -11.81
C GLU A 50 8.34 -22.89 -10.33
N SER A 51 7.02 -22.91 -10.07
CA SER A 51 6.45 -22.80 -8.73
C SER A 51 6.93 -23.92 -7.81
N SER A 52 7.23 -23.58 -6.55
CA SER A 52 7.57 -24.55 -5.49
C SER A 52 6.37 -24.90 -4.61
N SER A 53 5.20 -24.31 -4.88
CA SER A 53 4.02 -24.49 -4.05
C SER A 53 3.39 -25.89 -4.23
N PRO A 54 3.02 -26.60 -3.14
CA PRO A 54 2.42 -27.94 -3.24
C PRO A 54 1.08 -27.99 -3.99
N ASP A 55 0.25 -26.95 -3.91
CA ASP A 55 -1.02 -26.85 -4.66
C ASP A 55 -0.84 -26.92 -6.19
N ARG A 56 0.37 -26.64 -6.69
CA ARG A 56 0.70 -26.65 -8.11
C ARG A 56 1.46 -27.90 -8.55
N GLU A 57 1.76 -28.82 -7.64
CA GLU A 57 2.59 -30.01 -7.94
C GLU A 57 2.00 -30.86 -9.06
N HIS A 58 0.70 -31.14 -9.02
CA HIS A 58 0.04 -31.95 -10.04
C HIS A 58 0.12 -31.30 -11.44
N LEU A 59 -0.22 -30.01 -11.55
CA LEU A 59 -0.15 -29.28 -12.82
C LEU A 59 1.30 -29.14 -13.31
N ARG A 60 2.26 -28.91 -12.41
CA ARG A 60 3.69 -28.87 -12.72
C ARG A 60 4.17 -30.21 -13.28
N TYR A 61 3.75 -31.32 -12.69
CA TYR A 61 4.05 -32.66 -13.20
C TYR A 61 3.53 -32.83 -14.63
N LEU A 62 2.24 -32.56 -14.88
CA LEU A 62 1.65 -32.66 -16.22
C LEU A 62 2.36 -31.75 -17.24
N LEU A 63 2.76 -30.54 -16.82
CA LEU A 63 3.47 -29.60 -17.69
C LEU A 63 4.90 -30.02 -18.04
N THR A 64 5.48 -31.04 -17.40
CA THR A 64 6.85 -31.52 -17.70
C THR A 64 6.97 -32.06 -19.13
N ASN A 65 5.88 -32.60 -19.69
CA ASN A 65 5.84 -33.13 -21.05
C ASN A 65 5.75 -32.03 -22.13
N PHE A 66 5.58 -30.76 -21.74
CA PHE A 66 5.33 -29.66 -22.66
C PHE A 66 6.50 -28.68 -22.71
N VAL A 67 6.96 -28.38 -23.94
CA VAL A 67 7.93 -27.32 -24.19
C VAL A 67 7.19 -25.99 -24.36
N ILE A 68 7.14 -25.19 -23.30
CA ILE A 68 6.46 -23.89 -23.33
C ILE A 68 7.36 -22.83 -23.98
N PRO A 69 6.89 -22.16 -25.05
CA PRO A 69 7.68 -21.11 -25.70
C PRO A 69 7.97 -19.92 -24.77
N ARG A 70 9.23 -19.49 -24.71
CA ARG A 70 9.67 -18.30 -23.97
C ARG A 70 9.72 -17.03 -24.82
N ASN A 71 9.29 -17.11 -26.07
CA ASN A 71 9.34 -16.02 -27.05
C ASN A 71 8.11 -15.10 -26.95
N PHE A 72 7.92 -14.45 -25.81
CA PHE A 72 6.88 -13.43 -25.60
C PHE A 72 7.48 -12.15 -25.02
N GLU A 73 6.78 -11.03 -25.21
CA GLU A 73 7.30 -9.72 -24.80
C GLU A 73 7.35 -9.57 -23.26
N GLY A 74 8.55 -9.34 -22.75
CA GLY A 74 8.86 -9.35 -21.32
C GLY A 74 8.62 -8.04 -20.56
N ASP A 75 8.13 -6.97 -21.18
CA ASP A 75 7.93 -5.68 -20.48
C ASP A 75 6.64 -5.64 -19.64
N ILE A 76 6.78 -5.69 -18.31
CA ILE A 76 5.68 -5.68 -17.33
C ILE A 76 4.76 -4.46 -17.43
N ARG A 77 5.26 -3.38 -18.04
CA ARG A 77 4.55 -2.10 -18.15
C ARG A 77 3.64 -2.02 -19.36
N LYS A 78 3.62 -3.05 -20.21
CA LYS A 78 2.92 -3.04 -21.51
C LYS A 78 2.20 -4.34 -21.84
N HIS A 79 2.64 -5.45 -21.26
CA HIS A 79 2.16 -6.78 -21.63
C HIS A 79 1.59 -7.53 -20.44
N SER A 80 0.41 -8.10 -20.66
CA SER A 80 -0.28 -8.98 -19.72
C SER A 80 0.60 -10.14 -19.32
N ARG A 81 0.60 -10.45 -18.03
CA ARG A 81 1.36 -11.55 -17.45
C ARG A 81 0.82 -11.98 -16.11
N ASN A 82 1.10 -13.23 -15.78
CA ASN A 82 1.08 -13.72 -14.41
C ASN A 82 2.48 -13.58 -13.82
N ILE A 83 2.56 -13.21 -12.55
CA ILE A 83 3.79 -13.14 -11.75
C ILE A 83 3.54 -14.01 -10.53
N GLU A 84 4.39 -15.00 -10.32
CA GLU A 84 4.30 -15.89 -9.16
C GLU A 84 5.67 -15.94 -8.49
N MET A 85 5.64 -15.97 -7.16
CA MET A 85 6.79 -16.30 -6.34
C MET A 85 6.33 -17.16 -5.18
N SER A 86 6.82 -18.39 -5.11
CA SER A 86 6.53 -19.31 -4.02
C SER A 86 7.81 -19.89 -3.41
N TYR A 87 7.71 -20.20 -2.12
CA TYR A 87 8.69 -20.96 -1.38
C TYR A 87 7.98 -22.00 -0.52
N PHE A 88 8.44 -23.25 -0.57
CA PHE A 88 7.98 -24.32 0.30
C PHE A 88 9.17 -24.95 1.03
N SER A 89 9.02 -25.15 2.34
CA SER A 89 9.99 -25.86 3.16
C SER A 89 9.47 -27.24 3.54
N PRO A 90 9.99 -28.33 2.93
CA PRO A 90 9.58 -29.69 3.27
C PRO A 90 9.86 -30.05 4.73
N SER A 91 10.91 -29.49 5.33
CA SER A 91 11.31 -29.76 6.72
C SER A 91 10.31 -29.22 7.75
N PHE A 92 9.62 -28.14 7.41
CA PHE A 92 8.64 -27.51 8.31
C PHE A 92 7.19 -27.77 7.87
N GLY A 93 6.98 -28.39 6.71
CA GLY A 93 5.64 -28.54 6.12
C GLY A 93 4.97 -27.19 5.85
N ILE A 94 5.72 -26.10 5.67
CA ILE A 94 5.16 -24.75 5.50
C ILE A 94 5.64 -24.13 4.19
N GLY A 95 4.72 -23.53 3.45
CA GLY A 95 5.01 -22.74 2.27
C GLY A 95 4.30 -21.39 2.27
N ALA A 96 4.85 -20.45 1.53
CA ALA A 96 4.26 -19.14 1.28
C ALA A 96 4.37 -18.83 -0.22
N GLY A 97 3.34 -18.20 -0.77
CA GLY A 97 3.28 -17.84 -2.17
C GLY A 97 2.58 -16.50 -2.38
N VAL A 98 3.10 -15.73 -3.33
CA VAL A 98 2.48 -14.50 -3.83
C VAL A 98 2.24 -14.68 -5.32
N GLU A 99 1.02 -14.41 -5.76
CA GLU A 99 0.64 -14.47 -7.16
C GLU A 99 -0.01 -13.14 -7.56
N SER A 100 0.33 -12.59 -8.71
CA SER A 100 -0.27 -11.37 -9.25
C SER A 100 -0.56 -11.51 -10.73
N ASN A 101 -1.79 -11.14 -11.12
CA ASN A 101 -2.20 -11.08 -12.50
C ASN A 101 -2.26 -9.64 -12.95
N VAL A 102 -1.55 -9.32 -14.03
CA VAL A 102 -1.59 -8.01 -14.68
C VAL A 102 -2.15 -8.21 -16.07
N ILE A 103 -3.27 -7.56 -16.37
CA ILE A 103 -3.98 -7.72 -17.64
C ILE A 103 -4.04 -6.38 -18.36
N TYR A 104 -3.40 -6.31 -19.52
CA TYR A 104 -3.50 -5.24 -20.51
C TYR A 104 -4.45 -5.63 -21.64
N THR A 105 -5.06 -4.61 -22.24
CA THR A 105 -5.84 -4.72 -23.48
C THR A 105 -5.09 -4.00 -24.60
N PRO A 106 -5.12 -4.48 -25.86
CA PRO A 106 -4.39 -3.85 -26.98
C PRO A 106 -4.69 -2.36 -27.18
N GLU A 107 -5.87 -1.90 -26.74
CA GLU A 107 -6.38 -0.54 -26.91
C GLU A 107 -5.95 0.43 -25.79
N SER A 108 -5.30 -0.05 -24.73
CA SER A 108 -4.98 0.71 -23.52
C SER A 108 -3.49 0.58 -23.17
N PHE A 109 -2.89 1.69 -22.72
CA PHE A 109 -1.53 1.67 -22.19
C PHE A 109 -1.49 1.47 -20.67
N LEU A 110 -2.64 1.50 -20.01
CA LEU A 110 -2.81 1.15 -18.61
C LEU A 110 -3.26 -0.31 -18.50
N PRO A 111 -2.91 -1.01 -17.40
CA PRO A 111 -3.49 -2.31 -17.16
C PRO A 111 -5.00 -2.16 -16.93
N ARG A 112 -5.78 -2.97 -17.66
CA ARG A 112 -7.24 -3.13 -17.49
C ARG A 112 -7.56 -3.70 -16.13
N SER A 113 -6.75 -4.63 -15.63
CA SER A 113 -6.86 -5.11 -14.26
C SER A 113 -5.52 -5.52 -13.69
N VAL A 114 -5.41 -5.38 -12.37
CA VAL A 114 -4.29 -5.88 -11.56
C VAL A 114 -4.88 -6.50 -10.31
N ASP A 115 -4.55 -7.76 -10.04
CA ASP A 115 -4.85 -8.42 -8.78
C ASP A 115 -3.61 -9.05 -8.16
N MET A 116 -3.65 -9.22 -6.85
CA MET A 116 -2.60 -9.83 -6.04
C MET A 116 -3.25 -10.76 -5.02
N SER A 117 -2.77 -12.00 -4.97
CA SER A 117 -3.18 -13.06 -4.06
C SER A 117 -2.01 -13.51 -3.18
N LEU A 118 -2.25 -13.64 -1.88
CA LEU A 118 -1.32 -14.19 -0.90
C LEU A 118 -1.79 -15.58 -0.48
N ARG A 119 -0.93 -16.59 -0.61
CA ARG A 119 -1.20 -17.97 -0.25
C ARG A 119 -0.20 -18.48 0.77
N THR A 120 -0.67 -19.36 1.64
CA THR A 120 0.17 -20.14 2.54
C THR A 120 -0.23 -21.61 2.45
N THR A 121 0.75 -22.48 2.64
CA THR A 121 0.57 -23.93 2.67
C THR A 121 1.05 -24.42 4.01
N ILE A 122 0.24 -25.22 4.70
CA ILE A 122 0.61 -25.88 5.96
C ILE A 122 0.26 -27.37 5.81
N GLU A 123 1.29 -28.21 5.76
CA GLU A 123 1.21 -29.61 5.32
C GLU A 123 0.50 -29.68 3.96
N ASP A 124 -0.65 -30.37 3.89
CA ASP A 124 -1.47 -30.46 2.68
C ASP A 124 -2.58 -29.38 2.59
N LEU A 125 -2.64 -28.47 3.56
CA LEU A 125 -3.66 -27.44 3.63
C LEU A 125 -3.20 -26.15 2.96
N ASN A 126 -3.77 -25.87 1.79
CA ASN A 126 -3.55 -24.64 1.03
C ASN A 126 -4.59 -23.58 1.42
N ILE A 127 -4.13 -22.45 1.95
CA ILE A 127 -4.98 -21.36 2.43
C ILE A 127 -4.67 -20.09 1.62
N ASN A 128 -5.69 -19.53 0.98
CA ASN A 128 -5.61 -18.17 0.44
C ASN A 128 -5.80 -17.18 1.59
N LEU A 129 -4.74 -16.50 2.02
CA LEU A 129 -4.80 -15.56 3.15
C LEU A 129 -5.56 -14.29 2.77
N GLY A 130 -5.39 -13.82 1.53
CA GLY A 130 -6.07 -12.64 1.06
C GLY A 130 -5.77 -12.33 -0.40
N GLU A 131 -6.73 -11.66 -1.02
CA GLU A 131 -6.66 -11.22 -2.41
C GLU A 131 -7.15 -9.78 -2.47
N ALA A 132 -6.49 -8.94 -3.26
CA ALA A 132 -6.96 -7.60 -3.57
C ALA A 132 -6.71 -7.28 -5.03
N GLY A 133 -7.62 -6.53 -5.65
CA GLY A 133 -7.47 -6.18 -7.04
C GLY A 133 -8.22 -4.92 -7.44
N ILE A 134 -7.80 -4.38 -8.58
CA ILE A 134 -8.37 -3.20 -9.21
C ILE A 134 -8.57 -3.47 -10.70
N ARG A 135 -9.68 -2.99 -11.25
CA ARG A 135 -10.02 -3.00 -12.66
C ARG A 135 -10.28 -1.57 -13.11
N LEU A 136 -9.68 -1.15 -14.23
CA LEU A 136 -9.68 0.22 -14.72
C LEU A 136 -10.10 0.26 -16.18
N GLU A 137 -11.08 1.10 -16.52
CA GLU A 137 -11.55 1.35 -17.87
C GLU A 137 -11.68 2.86 -18.11
N GLY A 138 -11.32 3.34 -19.31
CA GLY A 138 -11.55 4.74 -19.71
C GLY A 138 -10.58 5.78 -19.13
N LEU A 139 -9.57 5.39 -18.34
CA LEU A 139 -8.61 6.34 -17.74
C LEU A 139 -7.47 6.78 -18.67
N ASP A 140 -7.26 6.08 -19.80
CA ASP A 140 -6.19 6.36 -20.75
C ASP A 140 -6.15 7.82 -21.23
N PRO A 141 -7.26 8.45 -21.66
CA PRO A 141 -7.23 9.82 -22.16
C PRO A 141 -6.86 10.83 -21.05
N ILE A 142 -7.37 10.61 -19.83
CA ILE A 142 -7.16 11.49 -18.67
C ILE A 142 -5.68 11.48 -18.27
N ILE A 143 -5.11 10.28 -18.11
CA ILE A 143 -3.70 10.15 -17.73
C ILE A 143 -2.79 10.71 -18.83
N LYS A 144 -3.11 10.47 -20.10
CA LYS A 144 -2.35 11.01 -21.23
C LYS A 144 -2.37 12.54 -21.28
N GLU A 145 -3.49 13.16 -20.95
CA GLU A 145 -3.62 14.62 -20.89
C GLU A 145 -2.92 15.24 -19.68
N LEU A 146 -2.84 14.52 -18.56
CA LEU A 146 -2.19 15.01 -17.34
C LEU A 146 -0.67 14.89 -17.38
N VAL A 147 -0.16 13.68 -17.67
CA VAL A 147 1.27 13.30 -17.55
C VAL A 147 1.91 12.87 -18.87
N GLY A 148 1.15 12.86 -19.96
CA GLY A 148 1.70 12.54 -21.28
C GLY A 148 2.77 13.55 -21.75
N PRO A 149 3.45 13.25 -22.87
CA PRO A 149 4.49 14.13 -23.43
C PRO A 149 4.02 15.57 -23.68
N GLU A 150 2.76 15.71 -24.08
CA GLU A 150 2.09 16.99 -24.32
C GLU A 150 1.20 17.44 -23.14
N GLY A 151 1.30 16.76 -21.99
CA GLY A 151 0.37 16.89 -20.88
C GLY A 151 0.58 18.13 -20.00
N TYR A 152 -0.47 18.48 -19.26
CA TYR A 152 -0.53 19.70 -18.46
C TYR A 152 0.61 19.81 -17.43
N LEU A 153 0.89 18.75 -16.64
CA LEU A 153 1.92 18.80 -15.60
C LEU A 153 3.34 18.97 -16.17
N ARG A 154 3.53 18.64 -17.43
CA ARG A 154 4.82 18.78 -18.13
C ARG A 154 5.00 20.17 -18.75
N LYS A 155 3.89 20.86 -19.07
CA LYS A 155 3.86 22.20 -19.68
C LYS A 155 3.61 23.34 -18.67
N ALA A 156 2.86 23.08 -17.61
CA ALA A 156 2.47 24.07 -16.62
C ALA A 156 3.61 24.33 -15.62
N SER A 157 3.94 25.60 -15.41
CA SER A 157 4.86 25.99 -14.34
C SER A 157 4.14 25.93 -12.99
N PHE A 158 4.86 25.52 -11.94
CA PHE A 158 4.32 25.49 -10.57
C PHE A 158 3.56 26.77 -10.18
N ASP A 159 4.04 27.96 -10.59
CA ASP A 159 3.38 29.26 -10.35
C ASP A 159 2.02 29.40 -11.05
N ARG A 160 1.83 28.81 -12.24
CA ARG A 160 0.52 28.78 -12.91
C ARG A 160 -0.43 27.85 -12.18
N ILE A 161 0.04 26.66 -11.83
CA ILE A 161 -0.75 25.69 -11.05
C ILE A 161 -1.19 26.31 -9.71
N LEU A 162 -0.28 27.01 -9.02
CA LEU A 162 -0.57 27.67 -7.75
C LEU A 162 -1.56 28.83 -7.92
N LYS A 163 -1.39 29.66 -8.96
CA LYS A 163 -2.31 30.77 -9.26
C LYS A 163 -3.70 30.28 -9.65
N ASP A 164 -3.79 29.19 -10.39
CA ASP A 164 -5.08 28.62 -10.81
C ASP A 164 -5.83 28.03 -9.60
N VAL A 165 -5.12 27.41 -8.65
CA VAL A 165 -5.68 26.94 -7.37
C VAL A 165 -6.11 28.10 -6.48
N VAL A 166 -5.31 29.17 -6.37
CA VAL A 166 -5.63 30.35 -5.56
C VAL A 166 -6.79 31.15 -6.14
N ALA A 167 -6.81 31.40 -7.45
CA ALA A 167 -7.91 32.11 -8.12
C ALA A 167 -9.23 31.35 -7.98
N PHE A 168 -9.19 30.01 -8.02
CA PHE A 168 -10.36 29.17 -7.76
C PHE A 168 -10.88 29.30 -6.32
N ALA A 169 -9.98 29.37 -5.34
CA ALA A 169 -10.32 29.59 -3.93
C ALA A 169 -10.90 30.99 -3.66
N GLU A 170 -10.36 32.03 -4.30
CA GLU A 170 -10.82 33.42 -4.17
C GLU A 170 -12.19 33.66 -4.83
N GLU A 171 -12.45 33.10 -6.02
CA GLU A 171 -13.69 33.34 -6.77
C GLU A 171 -14.93 32.69 -6.13
N LYS A 172 -14.76 31.59 -5.38
CA LYS A 172 -15.89 30.80 -4.85
C LYS A 172 -15.93 30.59 -3.33
N GLY A 173 -14.87 30.93 -2.60
CA GLY A 173 -14.88 30.86 -1.14
C GLY A 173 -15.99 31.69 -0.48
N HIS A 174 -16.41 32.79 -1.13
CA HIS A 174 -17.50 33.64 -0.62
C HIS A 174 -18.91 33.04 -0.81
N HIS A 175 -19.16 32.31 -1.90
CA HIS A 175 -20.49 31.71 -2.16
C HIS A 175 -20.77 30.46 -1.32
N ILE A 176 -19.73 29.78 -0.85
CA ILE A 176 -19.84 28.57 -0.02
C ILE A 176 -20.10 28.94 1.45
N ALA A 177 -19.52 30.04 1.95
CA ALA A 177 -19.69 30.51 3.32
C ALA A 177 -21.13 30.98 3.63
N GLU A 178 -21.84 31.59 2.68
CA GLU A 178 -23.24 31.99 2.87
C GLU A 178 -24.21 30.81 2.82
N HIS A 179 -24.00 29.84 1.93
CA HIS A 179 -24.86 28.65 1.83
C HIS A 179 -24.71 27.66 3.01
N LEU A 180 -23.58 27.69 3.71
CA LEU A 180 -23.34 26.86 4.90
C LEU A 180 -24.14 27.31 6.13
N LYS A 181 -24.63 28.56 6.18
CA LYS A 181 -25.51 29.02 7.27
C LYS A 181 -26.95 28.53 7.13
N GLU A 182 -27.43 28.30 5.91
CA GLU A 182 -28.80 27.83 5.67
C GLU A 182 -28.91 26.29 5.59
N SER A 183 -27.82 25.59 5.26
CA SER A 183 -27.80 24.12 5.07
C SER A 183 -27.79 23.27 6.36
N LEU A 184 -27.89 23.87 7.55
CA LEU A 184 -28.11 23.12 8.80
C LEU A 184 -29.57 22.62 8.96
N ARG A 185 -30.43 22.84 7.97
CA ARG A 185 -31.72 22.14 7.81
C ARG A 185 -31.94 21.70 6.36
N GLU A 186 -31.85 20.39 6.17
CA GLU A 186 -32.28 19.60 5.01
C GLU A 186 -31.57 19.78 3.66
N LYS A 187 -31.34 18.61 3.04
CA LYS A 187 -30.66 18.33 1.77
C LYS A 187 -31.14 19.20 0.61
N ARG A 188 -30.22 19.91 -0.06
CA ARG A 188 -30.23 20.07 -1.53
C ARG A 188 -28.81 20.12 -2.11
N ALA A 189 -28.67 19.54 -3.30
CA ALA A 189 -27.45 19.43 -4.07
C ALA A 189 -26.88 20.81 -4.47
N ILE A 190 -25.56 20.93 -4.39
CA ILE A 190 -24.77 22.10 -4.78
C ILE A 190 -24.72 22.20 -6.31
N SER A 191 -24.75 23.43 -6.83
CA SER A 191 -24.87 23.78 -8.25
C SER A 191 -23.65 23.36 -9.09
N THR A 192 -23.89 22.40 -9.98
CA THR A 192 -23.00 21.71 -10.92
C THR A 192 -22.46 22.58 -12.07
N SER A 193 -22.88 23.85 -12.21
CA SER A 193 -22.66 24.61 -13.47
C SER A 193 -21.35 25.42 -13.56
N THR A 194 -20.62 25.57 -12.46
CA THR A 194 -19.56 26.58 -12.36
C THR A 194 -18.17 25.98 -12.24
N ILE A 195 -18.02 24.72 -11.84
CA ILE A 195 -16.72 24.02 -11.78
C ILE A 195 -16.40 23.45 -13.18
N SER A 196 -17.42 22.91 -13.83
CA SER A 196 -17.44 22.53 -15.25
C SER A 196 -16.92 23.64 -16.20
N ARG A 197 -17.19 24.92 -15.89
CA ARG A 197 -16.71 26.07 -16.70
C ARG A 197 -15.21 26.36 -16.55
N PHE A 198 -14.64 26.09 -15.37
CA PHE A 198 -13.21 26.26 -15.08
C PHE A 198 -12.40 25.19 -15.81
N PHE A 199 -12.82 23.92 -15.72
CA PHE A 199 -12.20 22.81 -16.44
C PHE A 199 -12.42 22.91 -17.97
N LYS A 200 -13.59 23.35 -18.44
CA LYS A 200 -13.84 23.58 -19.87
C LYS A 200 -12.95 24.67 -20.48
N LYS A 201 -12.54 25.67 -19.69
CA LYS A 201 -11.57 26.71 -20.10
C LYS A 201 -10.13 26.20 -20.16
N LEU A 202 -9.79 25.19 -19.37
CA LEU A 202 -8.43 24.65 -19.25
C LEU A 202 -8.16 23.50 -20.25
N TYR A 203 -9.17 22.69 -20.58
CA TYR A 203 -8.96 21.39 -21.24
C TYR A 203 -9.74 21.18 -22.57
N GLY A 204 -10.55 22.15 -23.01
CA GLY A 204 -11.34 22.01 -24.25
C GLY A 204 -12.44 20.94 -24.18
N GLU A 205 -13.17 20.71 -25.27
CA GLU A 205 -14.30 19.77 -25.30
C GLU A 205 -13.84 18.31 -25.12
N ARG A 206 -14.26 17.68 -24.00
CA ARG A 206 -14.00 16.27 -23.70
C ARG A 206 -14.60 15.36 -24.78
N LYS A 207 -13.85 14.33 -25.19
CA LYS A 207 -14.45 13.16 -25.85
C LYS A 207 -15.00 12.23 -24.78
N GLU A 208 -16.31 12.04 -24.80
CA GLU A 208 -17.07 11.14 -23.92
C GLU A 208 -16.50 9.71 -23.98
N GLY A 209 -16.13 9.16 -22.84
CA GLY A 209 -15.85 7.75 -22.65
C GLY A 209 -16.05 7.43 -21.17
N GLU A 210 -16.92 6.48 -20.85
CA GLU A 210 -17.27 6.09 -19.48
C GLU A 210 -16.02 5.62 -18.73
N VAL A 211 -15.65 6.30 -17.64
CA VAL A 211 -14.59 5.86 -16.74
C VAL A 211 -15.19 4.90 -15.75
N ARG A 212 -14.57 3.73 -15.63
CA ARG A 212 -14.96 2.72 -14.66
C ARG A 212 -13.76 2.23 -13.88
N ALA A 213 -13.85 2.22 -12.55
CA ALA A 213 -12.86 1.59 -11.69
C ALA A 213 -13.54 0.67 -10.67
N ASP A 214 -13.25 -0.63 -10.72
CA ASP A 214 -13.75 -1.60 -9.74
C ASP A 214 -12.60 -2.00 -8.81
N ILE A 215 -12.82 -1.99 -7.49
CA ILE A 215 -11.84 -2.37 -6.46
C ILE A 215 -12.46 -3.48 -5.62
N PHE A 216 -11.72 -4.53 -5.33
CA PHE A 216 -12.19 -5.60 -4.46
C PHE A 216 -11.10 -6.10 -3.51
N ALA A 217 -11.52 -6.66 -2.38
CA ALA A 217 -10.66 -7.47 -1.54
C ALA A 217 -11.39 -8.69 -0.97
N ARG A 218 -10.66 -9.80 -0.87
CA ARG A 218 -11.12 -11.07 -0.31
C ARG A 218 -10.17 -11.53 0.79
N ILE A 219 -10.70 -12.18 1.82
CA ILE A 219 -9.93 -12.80 2.90
C ILE A 219 -10.42 -14.25 3.01
N PHE A 220 -9.51 -15.23 3.04
CA PHE A 220 -9.87 -16.66 3.03
C PHE A 220 -10.78 -17.06 1.86
N GLY A 221 -10.63 -16.40 0.71
CA GLY A 221 -11.48 -16.61 -0.46
C GLY A 221 -12.87 -15.98 -0.38
N HIS A 222 -13.22 -15.31 0.72
CA HIS A 222 -14.48 -14.60 0.89
C HIS A 222 -14.32 -13.12 0.58
N GLU A 223 -15.18 -12.59 -0.29
CA GLU A 223 -15.19 -11.16 -0.58
C GLU A 223 -15.63 -10.36 0.65
N VAL A 224 -14.74 -9.49 1.13
CA VAL A 224 -14.97 -8.64 2.30
C VAL A 224 -15.31 -7.21 1.89
N THR A 225 -14.87 -6.79 0.70
CA THR A 225 -15.19 -5.47 0.15
C THR A 225 -15.18 -5.51 -1.38
N TYR A 226 -16.12 -4.77 -1.95
CA TYR A 226 -16.21 -4.50 -3.38
C TYR A 226 -16.73 -3.07 -3.53
N ALA A 227 -16.05 -2.28 -4.35
CA ALA A 227 -16.43 -0.91 -4.65
C ALA A 227 -16.33 -0.70 -6.16
N THR A 228 -17.42 -0.28 -6.77
CA THR A 228 -17.44 0.11 -8.17
C THR A 228 -17.59 1.61 -8.26
N ILE A 229 -16.63 2.23 -8.93
CA ILE A 229 -16.69 3.59 -9.43
C ILE A 229 -17.09 3.44 -10.90
N ALA A 230 -18.35 3.10 -11.15
CA ALA A 230 -18.95 3.12 -12.47
C ALA A 230 -20.13 4.07 -12.38
N GLU A 231 -19.91 5.33 -12.73
CA GLU A 231 -21.03 6.19 -13.07
C GLU A 231 -20.85 6.61 -14.51
N ASP A 232 -21.92 6.42 -15.28
CA ASP A 232 -22.19 7.09 -16.53
C ASP A 232 -21.74 8.55 -16.37
N LEU A 233 -20.66 8.96 -17.04
CA LEU A 233 -20.00 10.27 -16.87
C LEU A 233 -20.85 11.43 -17.44
N LYS A 234 -22.16 11.36 -17.28
CA LYS A 234 -23.06 12.50 -17.41
C LYS A 234 -23.14 13.31 -16.11
N GLU A 235 -22.85 12.71 -14.95
CA GLU A 235 -23.01 13.39 -13.65
C GLU A 235 -21.88 13.19 -12.61
N LEU A 236 -20.79 12.50 -12.94
CA LEU A 236 -19.50 12.70 -12.24
C LEU A 236 -18.58 13.52 -13.11
N ASP A 237 -18.76 14.82 -13.04
CA ASP A 237 -17.73 15.72 -13.48
C ASP A 237 -16.45 15.44 -12.66
N ALA A 238 -15.27 15.64 -13.24
CA ALA A 238 -14.01 15.58 -12.50
C ALA A 238 -14.09 16.45 -11.22
N ASP A 239 -14.97 17.45 -11.26
CA ASP A 239 -15.46 18.30 -10.19
C ASP A 239 -15.98 17.57 -8.96
N ARG A 240 -16.50 16.32 -9.00
CA ARG A 240 -16.99 15.61 -7.79
C ARG A 240 -15.92 14.82 -7.05
N ILE A 241 -14.94 14.26 -7.77
CA ILE A 241 -13.75 13.63 -7.18
C ILE A 241 -12.81 14.73 -6.66
N ILE A 242 -12.70 15.82 -7.42
CA ILE A 242 -12.06 17.06 -7.01
C ILE A 242 -12.86 17.68 -5.87
N GLU A 243 -14.19 17.80 -5.91
CA GLU A 243 -14.98 18.25 -4.74
C GLU A 243 -14.84 17.28 -3.58
N SER A 244 -14.64 15.97 -3.72
CA SER A 244 -14.45 15.11 -2.54
C SER A 244 -13.05 15.27 -1.93
N LEU A 245 -12.03 15.49 -2.75
CA LEU A 245 -10.67 15.81 -2.31
C LEU A 245 -10.61 17.23 -1.73
N PHE A 246 -11.20 18.19 -2.44
CA PHE A 246 -11.24 19.62 -2.11
C PHE A 246 -12.28 19.96 -1.06
N SER A 247 -13.39 19.24 -0.90
CA SER A 247 -14.33 19.41 0.23
C SER A 247 -13.77 18.84 1.52
N TYR A 248 -12.89 17.83 1.43
CA TYR A 248 -12.06 17.45 2.57
C TYR A 248 -11.07 18.58 2.91
N PHE A 249 -10.50 19.25 1.89
CA PHE A 249 -9.78 20.51 2.10
C PHE A 249 -10.71 21.65 2.58
N ASP A 250 -11.94 21.80 2.11
CA ASP A 250 -12.88 22.88 2.43
C ASP A 250 -13.58 22.68 3.78
N ALA A 251 -13.60 21.45 4.31
CA ALA A 251 -13.95 21.15 5.69
C ALA A 251 -12.79 21.47 6.64
N VAL A 252 -11.56 21.40 6.13
CA VAL A 252 -10.33 21.73 6.87
C VAL A 252 -10.04 23.23 6.82
N VAL A 253 -10.21 23.91 5.67
CA VAL A 253 -9.89 25.33 5.37
C VAL A 253 -10.50 26.36 6.34
N PRO A 254 -11.78 26.25 6.74
CA PRO A 254 -12.38 27.13 7.74
C PRO A 254 -11.92 26.83 9.17
N ASN A 255 -11.42 25.61 9.43
CA ASN A 255 -10.96 25.14 10.73
C ASN A 255 -9.42 25.18 10.88
N ILE A 256 -8.69 25.79 9.92
CA ILE A 256 -7.22 25.85 9.95
C ILE A 256 -6.69 26.85 11.00
N HIS A 257 -7.56 27.62 11.66
CA HIS A 257 -7.20 28.26 12.91
C HIS A 257 -7.06 27.19 14.00
N ASN A 258 -5.83 26.68 14.17
CA ASN A 258 -5.44 25.55 15.02
C ASN A 258 -5.91 24.19 14.48
N LEU A 259 -5.27 23.72 13.42
CA LEU A 259 -5.38 22.34 12.96
C LEU A 259 -4.88 21.41 14.08
N ASP A 260 -5.74 20.54 14.61
CA ASP A 260 -5.39 19.43 15.51
C ASP A 260 -6.28 18.23 15.16
N ILE A 261 -5.84 17.44 14.19
CA ILE A 261 -6.50 16.22 13.76
C ILE A 261 -5.69 15.05 14.30
N ASP A 262 -6.28 14.30 15.21
CA ASP A 262 -5.76 13.03 15.70
C ASP A 262 -6.77 11.95 15.36
N SER A 263 -6.47 11.15 14.33
CA SER A 263 -7.38 10.11 13.85
C SER A 263 -6.68 8.77 13.77
N ALA A 264 -7.30 7.75 14.34
CA ALA A 264 -6.86 6.37 14.22
C ALA A 264 -8.01 5.48 13.75
N ARG A 265 -7.65 4.43 13.02
CA ARG A 265 -8.53 3.36 12.57
C ARG A 265 -7.92 2.03 12.97
N THR A 266 -8.78 1.11 13.40
CA THR A 266 -8.36 -0.19 13.91
C THR A 266 -9.08 -1.28 13.14
N GLY A 267 -8.34 -2.27 12.67
CA GLY A 267 -8.84 -3.53 12.13
C GLY A 267 -8.42 -4.69 13.02
N GLN A 268 -9.28 -5.70 13.14
CA GLN A 268 -9.00 -6.89 13.94
C GLN A 268 -9.36 -8.15 13.15
N ILE A 269 -8.55 -9.19 13.32
CA ILE A 269 -8.79 -10.53 12.79
C ILE A 269 -8.65 -11.51 13.96
N PHE A 270 -9.59 -12.45 14.04
CA PHE A 270 -9.62 -13.47 15.08
C PHE A 270 -9.88 -14.84 14.45
N LEU A 271 -9.03 -15.82 14.78
CA LEU A 271 -9.19 -17.22 14.44
C LEU A 271 -9.06 -18.03 15.73
N ASP A 272 -10.05 -18.87 16.03
CA ASP A 272 -10.00 -19.88 17.09
C ASP A 272 -10.42 -21.22 16.50
N TYR A 273 -9.43 -22.06 16.24
CA TYR A 273 -9.62 -23.39 15.69
C TYR A 273 -9.31 -24.44 16.75
N SER A 274 -10.21 -25.42 16.91
CA SER A 274 -10.12 -26.46 17.94
C SER A 274 -10.09 -27.84 17.31
N LEU A 275 -8.99 -28.57 17.54
CA LEU A 275 -8.80 -29.94 17.12
C LEU A 275 -9.08 -30.91 18.29
N PRO A 276 -9.98 -31.89 18.14
CA PRO A 276 -10.19 -32.90 19.16
C PRO A 276 -8.97 -33.83 19.22
N THR A 277 -8.48 -34.11 20.43
CA THR A 277 -7.40 -35.08 20.62
C THR A 277 -7.91 -36.36 21.26
N ILE A 278 -7.17 -37.46 21.13
CA ILE A 278 -7.51 -38.77 21.73
C ILE A 278 -7.65 -38.72 23.26
N GLN A 279 -7.03 -37.74 23.93
CA GLN A 279 -7.13 -37.54 25.38
C GLN A 279 -8.35 -36.72 25.79
N GLY A 280 -9.20 -36.32 24.83
CA GLY A 280 -10.40 -35.51 25.09
C GLY A 280 -10.11 -34.03 25.39
N THR A 281 -8.84 -33.62 25.44
CA THR A 281 -8.47 -32.21 25.63
C THR A 281 -8.28 -31.56 24.26
N PRO A 282 -9.00 -30.48 23.91
CA PRO A 282 -8.86 -29.86 22.60
C PRO A 282 -7.49 -29.19 22.46
N LEU A 283 -6.83 -29.47 21.35
CA LEU A 283 -5.68 -28.70 20.89
C LEU A 283 -6.22 -27.45 20.18
N LYS A 284 -5.89 -26.26 20.69
CA LYS A 284 -6.34 -24.99 20.13
C LYS A 284 -5.24 -24.29 19.35
N LEU A 285 -5.62 -23.77 18.19
CA LEU A 285 -4.87 -22.85 17.36
C LEU A 285 -5.61 -21.52 17.40
N LYS A 286 -5.06 -20.53 18.11
CA LYS A 286 -5.62 -19.17 18.15
C LYS A 286 -4.70 -18.19 17.45
N LEU A 287 -5.27 -17.33 16.63
CA LEU A 287 -4.56 -16.23 15.97
C LEU A 287 -5.38 -14.95 16.14
N GLU A 288 -4.80 -13.95 16.80
CA GLU A 288 -5.39 -12.65 17.01
C GLU A 288 -4.49 -11.61 16.34
N GLY A 289 -4.99 -10.94 15.30
CA GLY A 289 -4.31 -9.85 14.63
C GLY A 289 -5.02 -8.53 14.92
N THR A 290 -4.29 -7.50 15.32
CA THR A 290 -4.80 -6.13 15.47
C THR A 290 -3.90 -5.20 14.69
N ALA A 291 -4.48 -4.44 13.77
CA ALA A 291 -3.78 -3.40 13.01
C ALA A 291 -4.40 -2.03 13.34
N ILE A 292 -3.57 -1.07 13.72
CA ILE A 292 -3.95 0.31 14.01
C ILE A 292 -3.18 1.19 13.03
N VAL A 293 -3.90 2.03 12.30
CA VAL A 293 -3.32 3.04 11.41
C VAL A 293 -3.82 4.40 11.89
N GLY A 294 -2.90 5.31 12.17
CA GLY A 294 -3.20 6.64 12.69
C GLY A 294 -2.47 7.74 11.94
N ILE A 295 -3.13 8.89 11.85
CA ILE A 295 -2.55 10.13 11.33
C ILE A 295 -2.79 11.25 12.35
N LYS A 296 -1.70 11.92 12.72
CA LYS A 296 -1.76 13.14 13.53
C LYS A 296 -1.28 14.32 12.69
N LEU A 297 -2.16 15.31 12.51
CA LEU A 297 -1.88 16.58 11.85
C LEU A 297 -2.11 17.70 12.86
N ALA A 298 -1.07 18.47 13.17
CA ALA A 298 -1.19 19.61 14.07
C ALA A 298 -0.50 20.84 13.46
N GLY A 299 -1.13 22.02 13.45
CA GLY A 299 -0.50 23.22 12.89
C GLY A 299 -1.35 24.47 12.94
N ASP A 300 -0.71 25.63 13.03
CA ASP A 300 -1.35 26.92 12.75
C ASP A 300 -1.05 27.26 11.30
N LEU A 301 -2.04 27.10 10.43
CA LEU A 301 -1.91 27.37 9.00
C LEU A 301 -2.95 28.43 8.61
N ASN A 302 -2.82 29.66 9.12
CA ASN A 302 -3.59 30.76 8.56
C ASN A 302 -3.08 31.11 7.15
N ILE A 303 -3.61 30.39 6.14
CA ILE A 303 -3.25 30.51 4.73
C ILE A 303 -3.55 31.92 4.20
N ILE A 304 -4.60 32.57 4.73
CA ILE A 304 -4.97 33.94 4.34
C ILE A 304 -3.88 34.93 4.77
N GLU A 305 -3.36 34.82 6.00
CA GLU A 305 -2.24 35.67 6.47
C GLU A 305 -0.97 35.46 5.64
N LEU A 306 -0.68 34.22 5.23
CA LEU A 306 0.47 33.90 4.38
C LEU A 306 0.40 34.63 3.03
N PHE A 307 -0.78 34.81 2.43
CA PHE A 307 -0.89 35.45 1.11
C PHE A 307 -1.20 36.96 1.19
N THR A 308 -1.97 37.40 2.16
CA THR A 308 -2.46 38.80 2.25
C THR A 308 -1.55 39.73 3.04
N ASN A 309 -0.76 39.21 3.98
CA ASN A 309 0.08 40.05 4.82
C ASN A 309 1.43 40.35 4.15
N PRO A 310 1.85 41.63 4.03
CA PRO A 310 3.19 42.02 3.57
C PRO A 310 4.28 41.86 4.65
N ALA A 311 3.90 41.57 5.90
CA ALA A 311 4.85 41.32 7.00
C ALA A 311 5.47 39.93 6.94
N ASN A 312 6.52 39.72 7.75
CA ASN A 312 7.10 38.39 7.94
C ASN A 312 6.08 37.48 8.62
N VAL A 313 5.72 36.38 7.96
CA VAL A 313 4.78 35.38 8.48
C VAL A 313 5.51 34.06 8.63
N GLU A 314 5.40 33.44 9.80
CA GLU A 314 5.93 32.10 10.09
C GLU A 314 4.78 31.22 10.56
N LYS A 315 4.63 30.05 9.93
CA LYS A 315 3.59 29.06 10.21
C LYS A 315 4.23 27.67 10.26
N SER A 316 3.61 26.73 10.97
CA SER A 316 4.14 25.36 11.10
C SER A 316 3.04 24.30 10.96
N LEU A 317 3.40 23.19 10.32
CA LEU A 317 2.56 22.01 10.13
C LEU A 317 3.35 20.77 10.56
N LYS A 318 2.84 20.08 11.57
CA LYS A 318 3.34 18.80 12.06
C LYS A 318 2.49 17.67 11.50
N LEU A 319 3.13 16.72 10.83
CA LEU A 319 2.50 15.52 10.28
C LEU A 319 3.19 14.28 10.85
N ILE A 320 2.42 13.41 11.52
CA ILE A 320 2.90 12.14 12.07
C ILE A 320 1.98 11.01 11.59
N PRO A 321 2.31 10.33 10.48
CA PRO A 321 1.76 9.02 10.18
C PRO A 321 2.28 7.96 11.15
N SER A 322 1.39 7.05 11.56
CA SER A 322 1.71 5.94 12.44
C SER A 322 0.97 4.68 12.02
N ALA A 323 1.62 3.53 12.14
CA ALA A 323 0.97 2.23 12.02
C ALA A 323 1.56 1.25 13.03
N SER A 324 0.70 0.43 13.62
CA SER A 324 1.07 -0.60 14.58
C SER A 324 0.26 -1.86 14.31
N ILE A 325 0.94 -2.97 14.12
CA ILE A 325 0.34 -4.29 13.88
C ILE A 325 0.83 -5.20 15.00
N ALA A 326 -0.10 -5.84 15.70
CA ALA A 326 0.18 -6.83 16.72
C ALA A 326 -0.48 -8.15 16.34
N VAL A 327 0.30 -9.23 16.31
CA VAL A 327 -0.16 -10.59 16.01
C VAL A 327 0.17 -11.49 17.20
N ASN A 328 -0.86 -12.03 17.84
CA ASN A 328 -0.73 -13.02 18.90
C ASN A 328 -1.15 -14.38 18.36
N GLY A 329 -0.24 -15.34 18.33
CA GLY A 329 -0.51 -16.74 18.02
C GLY A 329 -0.46 -17.59 19.28
N PHE A 330 -1.34 -18.57 19.40
CA PHE A 330 -1.29 -19.59 20.45
C PHE A 330 -1.52 -20.97 19.85
N VAL A 331 -0.64 -21.91 20.18
CA VAL A 331 -0.77 -23.32 19.84
C VAL A 331 -0.62 -24.13 21.11
N GLY A 332 -1.64 -24.89 21.48
CA GLY A 332 -1.56 -25.78 22.62
C GLY A 332 -2.89 -26.21 23.19
N TYR A 333 -2.84 -26.92 24.31
CA TYR A 333 -4.00 -27.43 25.00
C TYR A 333 -4.65 -26.34 25.83
N ASP A 334 -5.96 -26.18 25.68
CA ASP A 334 -6.76 -25.20 26.43
C ASP A 334 -8.09 -25.84 26.83
N CYS A 335 -8.18 -26.29 28.10
CA CYS A 335 -9.37 -26.91 28.68
C CYS A 335 -10.14 -25.96 29.60
N HIS A 336 -10.01 -24.64 29.43
CA HIS A 336 -10.58 -23.57 30.27
C HIS A 336 -10.02 -23.51 31.71
N ILE A 337 -9.85 -24.65 32.39
CA ILE A 337 -9.27 -24.75 33.73
C ILE A 337 -7.73 -24.78 33.71
N ALA A 338 -7.15 -25.24 32.60
CA ALA A 338 -5.72 -25.25 32.38
C ALA A 338 -5.41 -24.94 30.91
N LYS A 339 -4.31 -24.22 30.69
CA LYS A 339 -3.80 -23.84 29.38
C LYS A 339 -2.31 -24.18 29.33
N ALA A 340 -1.88 -24.96 28.35
CA ALA A 340 -0.47 -25.32 28.19
C ALA A 340 -0.10 -25.30 26.71
N GLY A 341 0.90 -24.53 26.34
CA GLY A 341 1.28 -24.40 24.93
C GLY A 341 2.31 -23.32 24.68
N THR A 342 2.42 -22.94 23.41
CA THR A 342 3.33 -21.90 22.92
C THR A 342 2.54 -20.68 22.51
N GLU A 343 2.96 -19.50 22.97
CA GLU A 343 2.41 -18.19 22.59
C GLU A 343 3.47 -17.41 21.81
N LEU A 344 3.15 -17.05 20.58
CA LEU A 344 3.92 -16.15 19.74
C LEU A 344 3.32 -14.75 19.83
N LYS A 345 4.14 -13.74 20.10
CA LYS A 345 3.78 -12.34 20.03
C LYS A 345 4.65 -11.64 19.01
N SER A 346 4.07 -11.15 17.93
CA SER A 346 4.77 -10.35 16.94
C SER A 346 4.19 -8.94 16.89
N THR A 347 5.06 -7.94 16.86
CA THR A 347 4.68 -6.54 16.74
C THR A 347 5.48 -5.88 15.62
N VAL A 348 4.80 -5.18 14.74
CA VAL A 348 5.38 -4.31 13.72
C VAL A 348 4.90 -2.90 14.01
N ALA A 349 5.82 -1.95 14.17
CA ALA A 349 5.49 -0.55 14.41
C ALA A 349 6.26 0.38 13.48
N THR A 350 5.61 1.47 13.08
CA THR A 350 6.21 2.61 12.40
C THR A 350 5.55 3.89 12.90
N ALA A 351 6.35 4.88 13.28
CA ALA A 351 5.88 6.16 13.75
C ALA A 351 6.93 7.20 13.38
N ASN A 352 6.78 7.77 12.18
CA ASN A 352 7.70 8.77 11.65
C ASN A 352 6.92 10.03 11.39
N GLY A 353 7.43 11.16 11.86
CA GLY A 353 6.81 12.44 11.66
C GLY A 353 7.81 13.49 11.24
N ALA A 354 7.29 14.53 10.60
CA ALA A 354 8.07 15.70 10.20
C ALA A 354 7.29 16.97 10.52
N THR A 355 8.03 18.04 10.79
CA THR A 355 7.47 19.38 10.95
C THR A 355 7.91 20.21 9.76
N ILE A 356 6.95 20.87 9.11
CA ILE A 356 7.17 21.78 7.99
C ILE A 356 6.90 23.19 8.51
N ASN A 357 7.94 24.00 8.60
CA ASN A 357 7.81 25.43 8.87
C ASN A 357 7.79 26.19 7.55
N ILE A 358 6.86 27.13 7.42
CA ILE A 358 6.64 27.96 6.24
C ILE A 358 6.84 29.41 6.67
N LYS A 359 7.89 30.03 6.14
CA LYS A 359 8.24 31.43 6.36
C LYS A 359 8.02 32.22 5.09
N LYS A 360 7.40 33.38 5.19
CA LYS A 360 7.32 34.37 4.12
C LYS A 360 8.03 35.62 4.58
N ASN A 361 8.98 36.09 3.77
CA ASN A 361 9.68 37.34 4.00
C ASN A 361 8.99 38.50 3.25
N SER A 362 9.23 39.74 3.67
CA SER A 362 8.63 40.97 3.11
C SER A 362 8.80 41.16 1.60
N ASN A 363 9.77 40.48 0.98
CA ASN A 363 10.00 40.45 -0.47
C ASN A 363 9.22 39.35 -1.21
N ASN A 364 8.17 38.76 -0.60
CA ASN A 364 7.42 37.61 -1.14
C ASN A 364 8.30 36.39 -1.48
N VAL A 365 9.35 36.20 -0.68
CA VAL A 365 10.17 34.98 -0.73
C VAL A 365 9.60 34.00 0.30
N PHE A 366 9.25 32.80 -0.17
CA PHE A 366 8.82 31.70 0.67
C PHE A 366 10.02 30.82 1.01
N GLU A 367 10.14 30.48 2.28
CA GLU A 367 11.15 29.60 2.83
C GLU A 367 10.43 28.45 3.53
N PHE A 368 10.71 27.23 3.07
CA PHE A 368 10.17 25.99 3.62
C PHE A 368 11.29 25.30 4.38
N GLU A 369 11.12 25.11 5.68
CA GLU A 369 12.03 24.36 6.53
C GLU A 369 11.37 23.05 6.94
N LEU A 370 11.92 21.93 6.46
CA LEU A 370 11.51 20.59 6.84
C LEU A 370 12.40 20.13 8.01
N GLU A 371 11.87 20.16 9.23
CA GLU A 371 12.52 19.59 10.40
C GLU A 371 12.25 18.09 10.49
N ILE A 372 13.33 17.33 10.60
CA ILE A 372 13.31 15.89 10.80
C ILE A 372 13.88 15.55 12.18
N PRO A 373 13.37 14.52 12.88
CA PRO A 373 13.93 14.11 14.16
C PRO A 373 15.32 13.48 13.96
N GLU A 374 16.09 13.40 15.05
CA GLU A 374 17.45 12.84 15.02
C GLU A 374 17.48 11.38 14.54
N LYS A 375 16.46 10.61 14.94
CA LYS A 375 16.26 9.22 14.55
C LYS A 375 14.81 8.99 14.12
N MET A 376 14.62 8.39 12.96
CA MET A 376 13.32 7.99 12.40
C MET A 376 13.30 6.47 12.24
N GLU A 377 12.51 5.77 13.04
CA GLU A 377 12.34 4.32 12.90
C GLU A 377 11.30 4.01 11.82
N LEU A 378 11.77 3.75 10.59
CA LEU A 378 10.94 3.46 9.42
C LEU A 378 10.05 2.23 9.63
N PHE A 379 10.63 1.16 10.17
CA PHE A 379 9.88 0.03 10.68
C PHE A 379 10.65 -0.67 11.80
N SER A 380 9.92 -1.21 12.77
CA SER A 380 10.45 -1.99 13.88
C SER A 380 9.62 -3.26 14.04
N VAL A 381 10.27 -4.40 13.85
CA VAL A 381 9.68 -5.74 14.00
C VAL A 381 10.28 -6.38 15.24
N LYS A 382 9.41 -6.89 16.11
CA LYS A 382 9.78 -7.68 17.27
C LYS A 382 8.91 -8.94 17.31
N ALA A 383 9.50 -10.12 17.40
CA ALA A 383 8.77 -11.35 17.59
C ALA A 383 9.32 -12.12 18.79
N GLU A 384 8.43 -12.48 19.72
CA GLU A 384 8.76 -13.17 20.97
C GLU A 384 7.93 -14.43 21.11
N THR A 385 8.57 -15.55 21.43
CA THR A 385 7.88 -16.81 21.68
C THR A 385 8.03 -17.21 23.14
N ASN A 386 6.91 -17.49 23.80
CA ASN A 386 6.87 -17.88 25.20
C ASN A 386 6.15 -19.23 25.35
N LEU A 387 6.67 -20.08 26.23
CA LEU A 387 5.93 -21.25 26.70
C LEU A 387 5.00 -20.82 27.83
N ILE A 388 3.74 -21.19 27.73
CA ILE A 388 2.71 -20.86 28.71
C ILE A 388 2.25 -22.13 29.39
N LYS A 389 2.18 -22.06 30.72
CA LYS A 389 1.46 -23.02 31.55
C LYS A 389 0.57 -22.23 32.51
N ALA A 390 -0.73 -22.34 32.36
CA ALA A 390 -1.72 -21.76 33.25
C ALA A 390 -2.60 -22.83 33.88
N ILE A 391 -2.87 -22.70 35.17
CA ILE A 391 -3.82 -23.52 35.92
C ILE A 391 -4.67 -22.57 36.76
N GLY A 392 -5.97 -22.50 36.48
CA GLY A 392 -6.86 -21.46 37.02
C GLY A 392 -6.37 -20.06 36.67
N LYS A 393 -6.19 -19.19 37.67
CA LYS A 393 -5.68 -17.82 37.48
C LYS A 393 -4.15 -17.72 37.46
N ARG A 394 -3.42 -18.79 37.82
CA ARG A 394 -1.94 -18.77 37.84
C ARG A 394 -1.43 -19.00 36.44
N VAL A 395 -0.79 -17.98 35.85
CA VAL A 395 -0.15 -18.06 34.53
C VAL A 395 1.36 -18.03 34.73
N MET A 396 2.05 -19.08 34.31
CA MET A 396 3.50 -19.13 34.20
C MET A 396 3.88 -18.92 32.74
N LYS A 397 4.75 -17.94 32.50
CA LYS A 397 5.38 -17.71 31.20
C LYS A 397 6.87 -18.03 31.33
N VAL A 398 7.34 -18.96 30.51
CA VAL A 398 8.74 -19.33 30.42
C VAL A 398 9.21 -18.89 29.05
N SER A 399 10.05 -17.86 29.01
CA SER A 399 10.90 -17.60 27.85
C SER A 399 12.16 -18.43 28.07
N PRO A 400 12.44 -19.48 27.28
CA PRO A 400 13.56 -20.37 27.54
C PRO A 400 14.89 -19.63 27.23
N PRO A 401 15.63 -19.12 28.24
CA PRO A 401 16.84 -18.33 28.03
C PRO A 401 18.05 -19.22 27.76
N SER A 402 17.89 -20.54 27.92
CA SER A 402 18.94 -21.56 27.78
C SER A 402 19.11 -22.07 26.35
N MET A 403 18.27 -21.63 25.40
CA MET A 403 18.38 -21.99 23.99
C MET A 403 19.47 -21.12 23.34
N ARG A 404 20.67 -21.71 23.13
CA ARG A 404 21.84 -21.04 22.53
C ARG A 404 21.91 -21.33 21.03
N ASP A 405 20.96 -20.80 20.27
CA ASP A 405 21.10 -20.83 18.82
C ASP A 405 22.20 -19.87 18.38
N VAL A 406 22.94 -20.23 17.34
CA VAL A 406 23.82 -19.30 16.65
C VAL A 406 22.94 -18.20 16.05
N ARG A 407 23.19 -16.94 16.41
CA ARG A 407 22.41 -15.80 15.93
C ARG A 407 23.20 -14.98 14.94
N ILE A 408 22.50 -14.51 13.92
CA ILE A 408 23.02 -13.53 12.98
C ILE A 408 22.64 -12.16 13.53
N HIS A 409 23.64 -11.48 14.09
CA HIS A 409 23.51 -10.10 14.50
C HIS A 409 24.23 -9.21 13.49
N HIS A 410 23.46 -8.36 12.82
CA HIS A 410 23.99 -7.36 11.90
C HIS A 410 23.42 -6.00 12.24
N GLN A 411 24.30 -5.07 12.56
CA GLN A 411 23.98 -3.66 12.64
C GLN A 411 24.95 -2.91 11.73
N LYS A 412 24.41 -2.27 10.69
CA LYS A 412 25.19 -1.47 9.75
C LYS A 412 24.38 -0.27 9.28
N CYS A 413 25.11 0.76 8.89
CA CYS A 413 24.57 1.95 8.23
C CYS A 413 25.10 2.04 6.80
N MET A 414 24.24 2.51 5.91
CA MET A 414 24.56 2.81 4.51
C MET A 414 24.64 4.33 4.37
N ASP A 415 25.83 4.80 3.99
CA ASP A 415 26.15 6.23 3.87
C ASP A 415 25.83 6.78 2.47
N THR A 416 25.14 6.03 1.61
CA THR A 416 24.83 6.43 0.23
C THR A 416 24.00 7.71 0.14
N LEU A 417 23.20 8.00 1.17
CA LEU A 417 22.36 9.19 1.25
C LEU A 417 23.04 10.36 1.98
N GLU A 418 24.19 10.13 2.63
CA GLU A 418 24.89 11.14 3.42
C GLU A 418 25.38 12.33 2.56
N PRO A 419 26.03 12.15 1.39
CA PRO A 419 26.55 13.28 0.61
C PRO A 419 25.49 14.23 0.07
N VAL A 420 24.28 13.72 -0.21
CA VAL A 420 23.20 14.48 -0.85
C VAL A 420 22.19 14.99 0.17
N PHE A 421 21.86 14.15 1.16
CA PHE A 421 20.77 14.41 2.09
C PHE A 421 21.23 14.54 3.55
N GLY A 422 22.51 14.33 3.88
CA GLY A 422 22.99 14.45 5.26
C GLY A 422 22.37 13.42 6.23
N ILE A 423 21.89 12.29 5.71
CA ILE A 423 21.25 11.22 6.49
C ILE A 423 21.90 9.86 6.20
N LYS A 424 21.90 9.00 7.21
CA LYS A 424 22.38 7.61 7.15
C LYS A 424 21.21 6.67 7.31
N MET A 425 21.16 5.65 6.46
CA MET A 425 20.14 4.61 6.56
C MET A 425 20.74 3.42 7.29
N CYS A 426 20.22 3.09 8.47
CA CYS A 426 20.74 2.05 9.33
C CYS A 426 19.73 0.93 9.51
N TYR A 427 20.24 -0.30 9.59
CA TYR A 427 19.45 -1.46 9.93
C TYR A 427 20.07 -2.22 11.09
N GLU A 428 19.23 -2.77 11.95
CA GLU A 428 19.59 -3.64 13.06
C GLU A 428 18.79 -4.93 12.91
N MET A 429 19.48 -6.05 12.77
CA MET A 429 18.87 -7.37 12.69
C MET A 429 19.48 -8.28 13.75
N ASN A 430 18.63 -9.00 14.45
CA ASN A 430 18.99 -10.05 15.37
C ASN A 430 18.00 -11.20 15.23
N PHE A 431 18.39 -12.24 14.50
CA PHE A 431 17.57 -13.43 14.28
C PHE A 431 18.42 -14.71 14.43
N PRO A 432 17.83 -15.84 14.86
CA PRO A 432 18.53 -17.12 14.88
C PRO A 432 18.88 -17.56 13.45
N ASP A 433 20.06 -18.15 13.26
CA ASP A 433 20.42 -18.76 11.98
C ASP A 433 19.48 -19.94 11.71
N ILE A 434 18.55 -19.76 10.78
CA ILE A 434 17.52 -20.74 10.42
C ILE A 434 18.09 -22.09 9.96
N PHE A 435 19.34 -22.13 9.46
CA PHE A 435 19.97 -23.37 9.00
C PHE A 435 20.70 -24.12 10.11
N ARG A 436 20.96 -23.46 11.25
CA ARG A 436 21.71 -24.00 12.39
C ARG A 436 20.92 -24.00 13.69
N SER A 437 19.72 -23.42 13.68
CA SER A 437 18.85 -23.35 14.84
C SER A 437 18.32 -24.73 15.20
N THR A 438 18.35 -25.02 16.50
CA THR A 438 17.78 -26.24 17.08
C THR A 438 16.55 -25.93 17.95
N ALA A 439 16.28 -24.65 18.17
CA ALA A 439 15.35 -24.16 19.15
C ALA A 439 14.20 -23.33 18.57
N MET A 440 14.25 -22.91 17.31
CA MET A 440 13.23 -22.07 16.70
C MET A 440 11.83 -22.71 16.81
N PRO A 441 10.78 -21.95 17.17
CA PRO A 441 10.72 -20.51 17.38
C PRO A 441 11.05 -20.03 18.81
N LEU A 442 11.55 -20.90 19.69
CA LEU A 442 11.87 -20.60 21.08
C LEU A 442 13.25 -19.93 21.23
N GLY A 443 13.37 -19.01 22.19
CA GLY A 443 14.62 -18.35 22.52
C GLY A 443 14.47 -16.83 22.61
N GLU A 444 15.59 -16.11 22.43
CA GLU A 444 15.59 -14.66 22.45
C GLU A 444 14.74 -14.04 21.32
N PRO A 445 14.08 -12.89 21.57
CA PRO A 445 13.26 -12.20 20.58
C PRO A 445 13.96 -11.99 19.24
N ILE A 446 13.24 -12.20 18.15
CA ILE A 446 13.67 -11.76 16.81
C ILE A 446 13.43 -10.26 16.73
N VAL A 447 14.47 -9.51 16.36
CA VAL A 447 14.41 -8.05 16.22
C VAL A 447 14.90 -7.67 14.84
N ALA A 448 14.12 -6.88 14.10
CA ALA A 448 14.55 -6.25 12.87
C ALA A 448 14.07 -4.80 12.85
N LYS A 449 15.00 -3.85 12.77
CA LYS A 449 14.72 -2.42 12.71
C LYS A 449 15.37 -1.84 11.47
N LEU A 450 14.66 -0.97 10.78
CA LEU A 450 15.21 -0.05 9.80
C LEU A 450 14.93 1.36 10.30
N TYR A 451 15.97 2.18 10.39
CA TYR A 451 15.86 3.55 10.84
C TYR A 451 16.79 4.47 10.05
N ILE A 452 16.42 5.74 9.95
CA ILE A 452 17.25 6.80 9.41
C ILE A 452 17.77 7.61 10.59
N GLU A 453 19.05 7.95 10.57
CA GLU A 453 19.67 8.88 11.51
C GLU A 453 20.35 10.02 10.76
N LYS A 454 20.46 11.18 11.41
CA LYS A 454 21.20 12.31 10.85
C LYS A 454 22.70 12.01 10.84
N ALA A 455 23.38 12.33 9.74
CA ALA A 455 24.83 12.20 9.64
C ALA A 455 25.55 13.21 10.54
N ASP A 456 24.96 14.41 10.67
CA ASP A 456 25.41 15.48 11.56
C ASP A 456 24.30 15.79 12.58
N PRO A 457 24.54 15.60 13.90
CA PRO A 457 23.57 15.93 14.94
C PRO A 457 23.14 17.40 14.98
N SER A 458 23.96 18.32 14.42
CA SER A 458 23.62 19.74 14.33
C SER A 458 22.60 20.05 13.23
N MET A 459 22.46 19.17 12.23
CA MET A 459 21.50 19.35 11.14
C MET A 459 20.06 19.33 11.69
N LYS A 460 19.30 20.40 11.48
CA LYS A 460 17.88 20.43 11.88
C LYS A 460 16.97 19.82 10.82
N GLY A 461 17.35 19.95 9.56
CA GLY A 461 16.68 19.33 8.42
C GLY A 461 16.99 20.03 7.10
N TYR A 462 15.98 20.27 6.27
CA TYR A 462 16.17 20.82 4.92
C TYR A 462 15.52 22.19 4.77
N ARG A 463 16.18 23.09 4.03
CA ARG A 463 15.67 24.42 3.72
C ARG A 463 15.53 24.60 2.21
N MET A 464 14.35 24.99 1.78
CA MET A 464 14.07 25.33 0.39
C MET A 464 13.55 26.77 0.32
N THR A 465 14.17 27.59 -0.53
CA THR A 465 13.72 28.97 -0.75
C THR A 465 13.19 29.12 -2.17
N THR A 466 12.09 29.85 -2.32
CA THR A 466 11.51 30.17 -3.62
C THR A 466 11.01 31.61 -3.63
N ALA A 467 11.32 32.34 -4.70
CA ALA A 467 10.91 33.73 -4.87
C ALA A 467 9.88 33.80 -5.99
N ILE A 468 8.76 34.48 -5.75
CA ILE A 468 7.80 34.79 -6.81
C ILE A 468 8.38 35.96 -7.63
N LYS A 469 9.25 35.65 -8.59
CA LYS A 469 9.69 36.57 -9.65
C LYS A 469 9.52 35.88 -11.00
N ASN A 470 9.28 36.64 -12.06
CA ASN A 470 9.14 36.18 -13.46
C ASN A 470 10.36 35.38 -14.03
N LYS A 471 11.37 35.06 -13.21
CA LYS A 471 12.47 34.13 -13.49
C LYS A 471 12.73 33.30 -12.22
N LYS A 472 12.68 31.96 -12.35
CA LYS A 472 12.95 31.01 -11.26
C LYS A 472 14.46 30.82 -11.04
N GLU A 473 14.91 31.02 -9.82
CA GLU A 473 16.07 30.33 -9.23
C GLU A 473 15.55 29.51 -8.05
N ILE A 474 15.71 28.19 -8.08
CA ILE A 474 15.43 27.31 -6.93
C ILE A 474 16.79 26.97 -6.34
N ARG A 475 17.00 27.28 -5.05
CA ARG A 475 18.21 26.90 -4.31
C ARG A 475 17.81 26.00 -3.14
N LEU A 476 18.31 24.76 -3.16
CA LEU A 476 18.28 23.87 -2.01
C LEU A 476 19.54 24.10 -1.17
N SER A 477 19.38 24.15 0.14
CA SER A 477 20.50 24.22 1.09
C SER A 477 20.16 23.43 2.35
N ASN A 478 21.17 22.89 3.02
CA ASN A 478 20.99 22.20 4.29
C ASN A 478 20.70 23.23 5.40
N LEU A 479 19.85 22.85 6.35
CA LEU A 479 19.52 23.67 7.52
C LEU A 479 20.47 23.27 8.68
N THR A 480 21.46 24.11 8.94
CA THR A 480 22.38 24.01 10.10
C THR A 480 21.78 24.66 11.34
#